data_AF-A0A8S2WU51-F1
#
_entry.id   AF-A0A8S2WU51-F1
#
_cell.length_a   1.000
_cell.length_b   1.000
_cell.length_c   1.000
_cell.angle_alpha   90.00
_cell.angle_beta   90.00
_cell.angle_gamma   90.00
#
_symmetry.space_group_name_H-M   'P 1'
#
loop_
_entity.id
_entity.type
_entity.pdbx_description
1 polymer ?
#
loop_
_entity_poly.entity_id
_entity_poly.type
_entity_poly.pdbx_seq_one_letter_code
_entity_poly.pdbx_strand_id
1 'polypeptide(L)'
;MNSSSSVASWANPKDDGLLEEFYEILILIIVMLLWNGFTGSDNDAWTKRGQVFAALRHLDHYQELYLPLVCIEQRILELCMEACLNDLKINGGT
;
A
#
# COMPACT_ATOMS: atom_id res chain seq x y z
N MET A 1 -33.69 29.06 -1.69
CA MET A 1 -33.14 28.47 -2.93
C MET A 1 -32.39 27.21 -2.53
N ASN A 2 -32.94 26.05 -2.85
CA ASN A 2 -32.37 24.75 -2.53
C ASN A 2 -31.44 24.34 -3.68
N SER A 3 -30.16 24.15 -3.39
CA SER A 3 -29.20 23.56 -4.32
C SER A 3 -28.44 22.46 -3.58
N SER A 4 -29.15 21.43 -3.13
CA SER A 4 -28.57 20.12 -2.90
C SER A 4 -28.01 19.60 -4.23
N SER A 5 -26.74 19.88 -4.49
CA SER A 5 -26.01 19.21 -5.55
C SER A 5 -25.88 17.73 -5.18
N SER A 6 -26.67 16.91 -5.87
CA SER A 6 -26.53 15.45 -5.86
C SER A 6 -25.16 15.09 -6.43
N VAL A 7 -24.19 14.92 -5.55
CA VAL A 7 -22.86 14.38 -5.88
C VAL A 7 -22.74 13.02 -5.21
N ALA A 8 -23.59 12.06 -5.57
CA ALA A 8 -23.44 10.65 -5.15
C ALA A 8 -24.28 9.67 -5.99
N SER A 9 -24.42 9.85 -7.31
CA SER A 9 -25.28 8.98 -8.13
C SER A 9 -24.51 7.99 -9.04
N TRP A 10 -23.17 7.97 -9.02
CA TRP A 10 -22.39 7.06 -9.87
C TRP A 10 -21.72 5.90 -9.12
N ALA A 11 -21.70 5.92 -7.77
CA ALA A 11 -21.17 4.81 -6.98
C ALA A 11 -22.20 3.68 -6.96
N ASN A 12 -22.04 2.73 -7.87
CA ASN A 12 -22.77 1.46 -7.82
C ASN A 12 -22.14 0.63 -6.68
N PRO A 13 -22.90 0.05 -5.73
CA PRO A 13 -22.34 -0.70 -4.60
C PRO A 13 -21.46 -1.91 -4.97
N LYS A 14 -21.47 -2.31 -6.25
CA LYS A 14 -20.59 -3.35 -6.79
C LYS A 14 -19.19 -2.82 -7.14
N ASP A 15 -19.05 -1.52 -7.34
CA ASP A 15 -17.80 -0.86 -7.68
C ASP A 15 -16.91 -0.73 -6.45
N ASP A 16 -17.50 -0.68 -5.25
CA ASP A 16 -16.82 -0.65 -3.95
C ASP A 16 -15.84 -1.83 -3.81
N GLY A 17 -16.29 -3.04 -4.17
CA GLY A 17 -15.46 -4.25 -4.13
C GLY A 17 -14.35 -4.29 -5.20
N LEU A 18 -14.57 -3.64 -6.36
CA LEU A 18 -13.55 -3.53 -7.42
C LEU A 18 -12.46 -2.52 -7.03
N LEU A 19 -12.85 -1.43 -6.38
CA LEU A 19 -11.93 -0.45 -5.81
C LEU A 19 -11.05 -1.09 -4.73
N GLU A 20 -11.65 -1.82 -3.78
CA GLU A 20 -10.91 -2.53 -2.73
C GLU A 20 -9.89 -3.52 -3.31
N GLU A 21 -10.27 -4.33 -4.30
CA GLU A 21 -9.35 -5.26 -4.98
C GLU A 21 -8.19 -4.52 -5.66
N PHE A 22 -8.48 -3.40 -6.33
CA PHE A 22 -7.46 -2.56 -6.94
C PHE A 22 -6.46 -2.01 -5.91
N TYR A 23 -6.93 -1.54 -4.75
CA TYR A 23 -6.05 -1.06 -3.69
C TYR A 23 -5.19 -2.18 -3.12
N GLU A 24 -5.74 -3.37 -2.92
CA GLU A 24 -4.96 -4.52 -2.45
C GLU A 24 -3.85 -4.88 -3.46
N ILE A 25 -4.15 -4.86 -4.77
CA ILE A 25 -3.14 -5.08 -5.81
C ILE A 25 -2.05 -4.00 -5.77
N LEU A 26 -2.41 -2.73 -5.61
CA LEU A 26 -1.44 -1.64 -5.49
C LEU A 26 -0.53 -1.81 -4.26
N ILE A 27 -1.09 -2.20 -3.11
CA ILE A 27 -0.34 -2.47 -1.89
C ILE A 27 0.65 -3.62 -2.13
N LEU A 28 0.21 -4.70 -2.80
CA LEU A 28 1.09 -5.82 -3.15
C LEU A 28 2.23 -5.39 -4.08
N ILE A 29 1.96 -4.56 -5.10
CA ILE A 29 3.00 -3.99 -5.96
C ILE A 29 4.01 -3.18 -5.15
N ILE A 30 3.54 -2.34 -4.22
CA ILE A 30 4.40 -1.55 -3.33
C ILE A 30 5.29 -2.46 -2.47
N VAL A 31 4.74 -3.50 -1.85
CA VAL A 31 5.48 -4.47 -1.05
C VAL A 31 6.54 -5.20 -1.91
N MET A 32 6.19 -5.58 -3.14
CA MET A 32 7.14 -6.18 -4.08
C MET A 32 8.26 -5.21 -4.46
N LEU A 33 7.98 -3.91 -4.66
CA LEU A 33 9.02 -2.91 -4.93
C LEU A 33 9.95 -2.70 -3.73
N LEU A 34 9.42 -2.76 -2.51
CA LEU A 34 10.22 -2.67 -1.29
C LEU A 34 11.18 -3.86 -1.12
N TRP A 35 10.76 -5.07 -1.51
CA TRP A 35 11.52 -6.30 -1.27
C TRP A 35 12.35 -6.79 -2.47
N ASN A 36 11.77 -6.78 -3.67
CA ASN A 36 12.40 -7.28 -4.91
C ASN A 36 13.02 -6.18 -5.78
N GLY A 37 12.73 -4.90 -5.51
CA GLY A 37 13.21 -3.77 -6.31
C GLY A 37 14.66 -3.37 -6.04
N PHE A 38 15.23 -3.77 -4.90
CA PHE A 38 16.61 -3.43 -4.51
C PHE A 38 17.29 -4.58 -3.77
N THR A 39 18.46 -4.99 -4.28
CA THR A 39 19.33 -5.96 -3.61
C THR A 39 20.08 -5.32 -2.45
N GLY A 40 20.35 -6.11 -1.40
CA GLY A 40 21.14 -5.67 -0.24
C GLY A 40 20.33 -4.99 0.87
N SER A 41 21.04 -4.66 1.95
CA SER A 41 20.51 -4.13 3.21
C SER A 41 21.36 -2.97 3.75
N ASP A 42 22.09 -2.29 2.87
CA ASP A 42 22.90 -1.11 3.19
C ASP A 42 22.05 0.17 3.28
N ASN A 43 22.69 1.27 3.68
CA ASN A 43 22.01 2.56 3.84
C ASN A 43 21.40 3.08 2.53
N ASP A 44 22.00 2.80 1.37
CA ASP A 44 21.47 3.25 0.08
C ASP A 44 20.20 2.48 -0.29
N ALA A 45 20.20 1.15 -0.11
CA ALA A 45 19.03 0.31 -0.28
C ALA A 45 17.87 0.74 0.64
N TRP A 46 18.15 0.99 1.93
CA TRP A 46 17.13 1.47 2.87
C TRP A 46 16.63 2.88 2.55
N THR A 47 17.51 3.77 2.08
CA THR A 47 17.13 5.12 1.66
C THR A 47 16.15 5.08 0.48
N LYS A 48 16.41 4.22 -0.51
CA LYS A 48 15.54 4.06 -1.69
C LYS A 48 14.20 3.44 -1.33
N ARG A 49 14.17 2.41 -0.48
CA ARG A 49 12.92 1.86 0.08
C ARG A 49 12.13 2.93 0.85
N GLY A 50 12.82 3.79 1.60
CA GLY A 50 12.23 4.91 2.33
C GLY A 50 11.52 5.94 1.45
N GLN A 51 11.93 6.10 0.18
CA GLN A 51 11.27 7.01 -0.77
C GLN A 51 9.82 6.64 -1.05
N VAL A 52 9.47 5.35 -0.97
CA VAL A 52 8.08 4.89 -1.12
C VAL A 52 7.19 5.50 -0.04
N PHE A 53 7.64 5.51 1.22
CA PHE A 53 6.91 6.14 2.32
C PHE A 53 6.85 7.67 2.20
N ALA A 54 7.91 8.30 1.66
CA ALA A 54 7.87 9.72 1.35
C ALA A 54 6.83 10.04 0.26
N ALA A 55 6.71 9.22 -0.78
CA ALA A 55 5.69 9.37 -1.82
C ALA A 55 4.28 9.17 -1.24
N LEU A 56 4.07 8.16 -0.39
CA LEU A 56 2.77 7.94 0.27
C LEU A 56 2.37 9.13 1.16
N ARG A 57 3.29 9.71 1.93
CA ARG A 57 3.03 10.92 2.72
C ARG A 57 2.72 12.13 1.86
N HIS A 58 3.37 12.26 0.71
CA HIS A 58 3.05 13.31 -0.24
C HIS A 58 1.61 13.14 -0.74
N LEU A 59 1.20 11.93 -1.15
CA LEU A 59 -0.18 11.66 -1.57
C LEU A 59 -1.21 11.89 -0.44
N ASP A 60 -0.89 11.52 0.80
CA ASP A 60 -1.72 11.78 1.98
C ASP A 60 -1.93 13.29 2.19
N HIS A 61 -0.87 14.08 2.03
CA HIS A 61 -0.93 15.54 2.13
C HIS A 61 -1.92 16.16 1.13
N TYR A 62 -2.02 15.60 -0.07
CA TYR A 62 -2.97 16.03 -1.11
C TYR A 62 -4.35 15.34 -1.01
N GLN A 63 -4.57 14.50 0.02
CA GLN A 63 -5.79 13.70 0.22
C GLN A 63 -6.13 12.80 -0.97
N GLU A 64 -5.10 12.30 -1.66
CA GLU A 64 -5.24 11.42 -2.84
C GLU A 64 -5.25 9.93 -2.47
N LEU A 65 -5.14 9.61 -1.18
CA LEU A 65 -5.24 8.24 -0.68
C LEU A 65 -6.70 7.86 -0.40
N TYR A 66 -7.07 6.66 -0.83
CA TYR A 66 -8.39 6.10 -0.57
C TYR A 66 -8.58 5.63 0.87
N LEU A 67 -7.52 5.04 1.44
CA LEU A 67 -7.46 4.68 2.85
C LEU A 67 -6.60 5.68 3.61
N PRO A 68 -6.86 5.89 4.92
CA PRO A 68 -5.95 6.63 5.77
C PRO A 68 -4.52 6.09 5.67
N LEU A 69 -3.52 6.96 5.57
CA LEU A 69 -2.11 6.57 5.43
C LEU A 69 -1.67 5.53 6.47
N VAL A 70 -2.11 5.68 7.72
CA VAL A 70 -1.81 4.73 8.81
C VAL A 70 -2.28 3.30 8.50
N CYS A 71 -3.44 3.13 7.86
CA CYS A 71 -3.95 1.82 7.47
C CYS A 71 -3.11 1.19 6.36
N ILE A 72 -2.65 2.01 5.41
CA ILE A 72 -1.77 1.56 4.31
C ILE A 72 -0.40 1.15 4.86
N GLU A 73 0.22 1.97 5.71
CA GLU A 73 1.50 1.68 6.34
C GLU A 73 1.42 0.40 7.19
N GLN A 74 0.33 0.22 7.95
CA GLN A 74 0.09 -1.01 8.71
C GLN A 74 -0.01 -2.23 7.79
N ARG A 75 -0.80 -2.16 6.71
CA ARG A 75 -0.97 -3.28 5.77
C ARG A 75 0.34 -3.67 5.09
N ILE A 76 1.15 -2.69 4.68
CA ILE A 76 2.49 -2.91 4.13
C ILE A 76 3.36 -3.66 5.15
N LEU A 77 3.37 -3.21 6.41
CA LEU A 77 4.17 -3.84 7.46
C LEU A 77 3.75 -5.30 7.72
N GLU A 78 2.45 -5.57 7.80
CA GLU A 78 1.90 -6.92 7.94
C GLU A 78 2.38 -7.85 6.82
N LEU A 79 2.28 -7.40 5.57
CA LEU A 79 2.71 -8.17 4.40
C LEU A 79 4.24 -8.38 4.38
N CYS A 80 5.03 -7.37 4.75
CA CYS A 80 6.48 -7.52 4.89
C CYS A 80 6.85 -8.55 5.97
N MET A 81 6.16 -8.54 7.12
CA MET A 81 6.36 -9.53 8.17
C MET A 81 5.96 -10.94 7.71
N GLU A 82 4.83 -11.06 7.01
CA GLU A 82 4.38 -12.34 6.44
C GLU A 82 5.40 -12.89 5.43
N ALA A 83 5.93 -12.04 4.55
CA ALA A 83 6.98 -12.40 3.61
C ALA A 83 8.25 -12.89 4.33
N CYS A 84 8.72 -12.16 5.34
CA CYS A 84 9.87 -12.57 6.15
C CYS A 84 9.65 -13.93 6.84
N LEU A 85 8.46 -14.14 7.42
CA LEU A 85 8.11 -15.40 8.07
C LEU A 85 8.06 -16.56 7.07
N ASN A 86 7.54 -16.33 5.86
CA ASN A 86 7.53 -17.34 4.81
C ASN A 86 8.94 -17.66 4.33
N ASP A 87 9.81 -16.65 4.14
CA ASP A 87 11.22 -16.85 3.80
C ASP A 87 11.93 -17.71 4.86
N LEU A 88 11.65 -17.48 6.15
CA LEU A 88 12.19 -18.29 7.25
C LEU A 88 11.65 -19.72 7.27
N LYS A 89 10.37 -19.95 6.94
CA LYS A 89 9.82 -21.30 6.86
C LYS A 89 10.40 -22.09 5.69
N ILE A 90 10.61 -21.42 4.56
CA ILE A 90 11.16 -22.04 3.34
C ILE A 90 12.66 -22.34 3.53
N ASN A 91 13.42 -21.39 4.10
CA ASN A 91 14.88 -21.49 4.22
C ASN A 91 15.37 -22.05 5.56
N GLY A 92 14.55 -22.00 6.60
CA GLY A 92 14.84 -22.49 7.95
C GLY A 92 14.28 -23.87 8.27
N GLY A 93 13.75 -24.58 7.26
CA GLY A 93 13.39 -26.00 7.36
C GLY A 93 14.63 -26.89 7.42
N THR A 94 15.27 -26.95 8.58
CA THR A 94 16.19 -28.02 9.02
C THR A 94 15.65 -28.66 10.29
#